data_AF-A0A2N6ELJ3-F1
#
_entry.id   AF-A0A2N6ELJ3-F1
#
_cell.length_a   1.000
_cell.length_b   1.000
_cell.length_c   1.000
_cell.angle_alpha   90.00
_cell.angle_beta   90.00
_cell.angle_gamma   90.00
#
_symmetry.space_group_name_H-M   'P 1'
#
loop_
_entity.id
_entity.type
_entity.pdbx_description
1 polymer ?
#
loop_
_entity_poly.entity_id
_entity_poly.type
_entity_poly.pdbx_seq_one_letter_code
_entity_poly.pdbx_strand_id
1 'polypeptide(L)' 'MMVNLLTWGDEQYGSVPEAIEPESPQAEFEIGDIAYWLQGSGFCILYGRTPVSTNENPRLITPGNYLA' A
#
# COMPACT_ATOMS: atom_id res chain seq x y z
N MET A 1 19.86 -1.70 -0.57
CA MET A 1 18.75 -2.29 -1.33
C MET A 1 18.04 -1.16 -2.08
N MET A 2 17.63 -1.37 -3.33
CA MET A 2 16.84 -0.41 -4.11
C MET A 2 15.47 -1.03 -4.39
N VAL A 3 14.42 -0.21 -4.30
CA VAL A 3 13.05 -0.61 -4.68
C VAL A 3 12.66 0.18 -5.92
N ASN A 4 12.23 -0.51 -6.97
CA ASN A 4 11.67 0.14 -8.15
C ASN A 4 10.19 0.37 -7.93
N LEU A 5 9.74 1.61 -8.07
CA LEU A 5 8.35 1.99 -7.85
C LEU A 5 7.60 2.11 -9.17
N LEU A 6 6.35 1.66 -9.15
CA LEU A 6 5.35 1.85 -10.18
C LEU A 6 4.21 2.67 -9.60
N THR A 7 3.46 3.33 -10.47
CA THR A 7 2.33 4.18 -10.08
C THR A 7 1.01 3.47 -10.31
N TRP A 8 0.09 3.60 -9.34
CA TRP A 8 -1.30 3.11 -9.47
C TRP A 8 -2.28 4.13 -8.89
N GLY A 9 -2.77 5.04 -9.74
CA GLY A 9 -3.48 6.23 -9.24
C GLY A 9 -2.54 7.10 -8.41
N ASP A 10 -2.98 7.52 -7.23
CA ASP A 10 -2.19 8.31 -6.28
C ASP A 10 -1.48 7.43 -5.22
N GLU A 11 -0.92 6.31 -5.70
CA GLU A 11 -0.06 5.40 -4.94
C GLU A 11 1.22 5.14 -5.74
N GLN A 12 2.38 5.18 -5.07
CA GLN A 12 3.61 4.57 -5.57
C GLN A 12 3.82 3.27 -4.82
N TYR A 13 4.04 2.17 -5.54
CA TYR A 13 4.24 0.86 -4.94
C TYR A 13 5.39 0.10 -5.61
N GLY A 14 6.05 -0.76 -4.86
CA GLY A 14 7.09 -1.64 -5.41
C GLY A 14 7.36 -2.84 -4.51
N SER A 15 7.76 -3.97 -5.09
CA SER A 15 8.01 -5.18 -4.31
C SER A 15 9.31 -5.11 -3.54
N VAL A 16 9.27 -5.59 -2.30
CA VAL A 16 10.43 -5.86 -1.44
C VAL A 16 10.63 -7.37 -1.28
N PRO A 17 11.86 -7.86 -1.02
CA PRO A 17 12.11 -9.30 -0.94
C PRO A 17 11.57 -9.96 0.33
N GLU A 18 11.35 -9.20 1.40
CA GLU A 18 10.86 -9.72 2.68
C GLU A 18 9.33 -9.87 2.67
N ALA A 19 8.86 -11.10 2.86
CA ALA A 19 7.48 -11.36 3.26
C ALA A 19 7.32 -11.14 4.77
N ILE A 20 6.35 -10.33 5.18
CA ILE A 20 6.01 -10.11 6.59
C ILE A 20 4.62 -10.67 6.92
N GLU A 21 4.43 -11.02 8.19
CA GLU A 21 3.14 -11.50 8.70
C GLU A 21 2.11 -10.37 8.78
N PRO A 22 0.80 -10.68 8.67
CA PRO A 22 -0.26 -9.71 8.87
C PRO A 22 -0.27 -9.14 10.30
N GLU A 23 -0.36 -7.82 10.43
CA GLU A 23 -0.46 -7.11 11.71
C GLU A 23 -1.63 -6.12 11.65
N SER A 24 -2.82 -6.59 12.01
CA SER A 24 -4.09 -5.86 11.86
C SER A 24 -4.34 -5.36 10.43
N PRO A 25 -4.38 -6.27 9.44
CA PRO A 25 -4.45 -5.88 8.04
C PRO A 25 -5.76 -5.16 7.72
N GLN A 26 -5.65 -4.10 6.93
CA GLN A 26 -6.77 -3.28 6.47
C GLN A 26 -6.62 -2.93 5.00
N ALA A 27 -7.74 -2.62 4.36
CA ALA A 27 -7.74 -2.20 2.96
C ALA A 27 -7.81 -0.68 2.81
N GLU A 28 -8.34 0.04 3.80
CA GLU A 28 -8.50 1.50 3.79
C GLU A 28 -7.39 2.13 4.64
N PHE A 29 -6.85 3.25 4.16
CA PHE A 29 -5.73 3.98 4.75
C PHE A 29 -6.00 5.48 4.67
N GLU A 30 -5.20 6.28 5.38
CA GLU A 30 -5.25 7.74 5.27
C GLU A 30 -4.25 8.28 4.24
N ILE A 31 -4.50 9.48 3.73
CA ILE A 31 -3.54 10.15 2.84
C ILE A 31 -2.27 10.47 3.62
N GLY A 32 -1.14 9.98 3.12
CA GLY A 32 0.18 10.10 3.74
C GLY A 32 0.69 8.79 4.33
N ASP A 33 -0.17 7.78 4.51
CA ASP A 33 0.21 6.50 5.09
C ASP A 33 1.23 5.74 4.21
N ILE A 34 2.13 5.04 4.88
CA ILE A 34 3.00 4.02 4.31
C ILE A 34 2.44 2.66 4.70
N ALA A 35 2.24 1.80 3.72
CA ALA A 35 1.65 0.49 3.92
C ALA A 35 2.51 -0.63 3.33
N TYR A 36 2.30 -1.84 3.84
CA TYR A 36 2.80 -3.08 3.25
C TYR A 36 1.65 -3.89 2.65
N TRP A 37 1.60 -4.03 1.34
CA TRP A 37 0.63 -4.86 0.65
C TRP A 37 1.00 -6.36 0.74
N LEU A 38 0.25 -7.10 1.57
CA LEU A 38 0.56 -8.49 1.95
C LEU A 38 0.66 -9.44 0.75
N GLN A 39 -0.27 -9.37 -0.20
CA GLN A 39 -0.34 -10.33 -1.30
C GLN A 39 0.82 -10.19 -2.31
N GLY A 40 1.36 -8.99 -2.50
CA GLY A 40 2.41 -8.72 -3.50
C GLY A 40 3.78 -8.39 -2.92
N SER A 41 3.95 -8.54 -1.60
CA SER A 41 5.13 -8.07 -0.87
C SER A 41 5.48 -6.62 -1.22
N GLY A 42 4.45 -5.76 -1.29
CA GLY A 42 4.58 -4.41 -1.82
C GLY A 42 4.82 -3.39 -0.72
N PHE A 43 5.84 -2.55 -0.87
CA PHE A 43 5.97 -1.30 -0.13
C PHE A 43 5.17 -0.22 -0.86
N CYS A 44 4.22 0.41 -0.17
CA CYS A 44 3.25 1.35 -0.73
C CYS A 44 3.37 2.72 -0.05
N ILE A 45 3.42 3.79 -0.84
CA ILE A 45 3.32 5.19 -0.39
C ILE A 45 1.99 5.73 -0.93
N LEU A 46 1.08 6.06 -0.02
CA LEU A 46 -0.29 6.45 -0.35
C LEU A 46 -0.44 7.97 -0.22
N TYR A 47 -0.57 8.67 -1.33
CA TYR A 47 -0.67 10.15 -1.34
C TYR A 47 -2.00 10.66 -1.91
N GLY A 48 -2.96 9.76 -2.10
CA GLY A 48 -4.30 10.07 -2.56
C GLY A 48 -5.11 8.81 -2.86
N ARG A 49 -6.03 8.91 -3.82
CA ARG A 49 -6.91 7.79 -4.19
C ARG A 49 -6.20 6.76 -5.07
N THR A 50 -6.45 5.50 -4.80
CA THR A 50 -6.10 4.41 -5.72
C THR A 50 -7.26 4.16 -6.69
N PRO A 51 -7.08 3.40 -7.78
CA PRO A 51 -8.17 3.03 -8.70
C PRO A 51 -9.31 2.23 -8.06
N VAL A 52 -9.12 1.66 -6.86
CA VAL A 52 -10.15 0.93 -6.11
C VAL A 52 -10.68 1.70 -4.90
N SER A 53 -10.22 2.93 -4.65
CA SER A 53 -10.76 3.80 -3.61
C SER A 53 -12.25 4.08 -3.84
N THR A 54 -13.07 3.79 -2.82
CA THR A 54 -14.52 4.01 -2.82
C THR A 54 -14.93 5.38 -2.27
N ASN A 55 -14.01 6.06 -1.58
CA ASN A 55 -14.14 7.40 -1.01
C ASN A 55 -12.84 8.19 -1.27
N GLU A 56 -12.65 9.32 -0.59
CA GLU A 56 -11.45 10.17 -0.76
C GLU A 56 -10.16 9.52 -0.24
N ASN A 57 -10.27 8.47 0.58
CA ASN A 57 -9.13 7.82 1.20
C ASN A 57 -8.52 6.74 0.29
N PRO A 58 -7.19 6.52 0.35
CA PRO A 58 -6.53 5.43 -0.35
C PRO A 58 -7.11 4.07 0.04
N ARG A 59 -7.16 3.15 -0.94
CA ARG A 59 -7.55 1.76 -0.71
C ARG A 59 -6.62 0.79 -1.42
N LEU A 60 -5.97 -0.12 -0.70
CA LEU A 60 -5.23 -1.22 -1.32
C LEU A 60 -6.20 -2.23 -1.96
N ILE A 61 -5.79 -2.87 -3.07
CA ILE A 61 -6.63 -3.85 -3.78
C ILE A 61 -7.00 -5.07 -2.92
N THR A 62 -6.09 -5.46 -2.03
CA THR A 62 -6.33 -6.40 -0.94
C THR A 62 -5.67 -5.86 0.33
N PRO A 63 -6.06 -6.33 1.53
CA PRO A 63 -5.54 -5.78 2.78
C PRO A 63 -4.01 -5.77 2.88
N GLY A 64 -3.49 -4.79 3.61
CA GLY A 64 -2.08 -4.61 3.95
C GLY A 64 -1.89 -4.13 5.38
N ASN A 65 -0.64 -4.12 5.85
CA ASN A 65 -0.28 -3.60 7.16
C ASN A 65 0.01 -2.10 7.05
N TYR A 66 -0.38 -1.32 8.07
CA TYR A 66 0.10 0.05 8.24
C TYR A 66 1.53 0.03 8.79
N LEU A 67 2.41 0.89 8.27
CA LEU A 67 3.81 0.99 8.69
C LEU A 67 4.14 2.34 9.34
N ALA A 68 3.70 3.47 8.75
CA ALA A 68 4.00 4.82 9.23
C ALA A 68 2.99 5.85 8.67
#